data_AF-A0A9X1YD84-F1
#
_entry.id   AF-A0A9X1YD84-F1
#
_cell.length_a   1.000
_cell.length_b   1.000
_cell.length_c   1.000
_cell.angle_alpha   90.00
_cell.angle_beta   90.00
_cell.angle_gamma   90.00
#
_symmetry.space_group_name_H-M   'P 1'
#
loop_
_entity.id
_entity.type
_entity.pdbx_description
1 polymer ?
#
loop_
_entity_poly.entity_id
_entity_poly.type
_entity_poly.pdbx_seq_one_letter_code
_entity_poly.pdbx_strand_id
1 'polypeptide(L)'
;MAVTRAQERVLRKAAEGGVQARGGFAEIVKRREAGVPDLFDDTAPPSDRLDREYVISRMVNDGLLTWGEGANEYIPTAKGNDVLARRDRQRARRAAS
;
A
#
# COMPACT_ATOMS: atom_id res chain seq x y z
N MET A 1 -13.11 -1.02 9.05
CA MET A 1 -11.70 -0.58 9.11
C MET A 1 -11.48 0.45 8.02
N ALA A 2 -11.00 1.65 8.36
CA ALA A 2 -10.70 2.69 7.38
C ALA A 2 -9.25 2.54 6.90
N VAL A 3 -9.05 2.24 5.61
CA VAL A 3 -7.70 2.28 5.01
C VAL A 3 -7.29 3.72 4.73
N THR A 4 -6.00 4.03 4.92
CA THR A 4 -5.44 5.37 4.65
C THR A 4 -5.31 5.61 3.14
N ARG A 5 -5.12 6.87 2.72
CA ARG A 5 -4.87 7.20 1.31
C ARG A 5 -3.61 6.51 0.77
N ALA A 6 -2.56 6.41 1.59
CA ALA A 6 -1.33 5.71 1.23
C ALA A 6 -1.58 4.21 0.98
N GLN A 7 -2.33 3.54 1.86
CA GLN A 7 -2.73 2.13 1.70
C GLN A 7 -3.61 1.93 0.46
N GLU A 8 -4.56 2.83 0.21
CA GLU A 8 -5.43 2.76 -0.96
C GLU A 8 -4.62 2.87 -2.27
N ARG A 9 -3.62 3.77 -2.35
CA ARG A 9 -2.74 3.86 -3.52
C ARG A 9 -1.94 2.58 -3.75
N VAL A 10 -1.38 1.99 -2.69
CA VAL A 10 -0.63 0.73 -2.79
C VAL A 10 -1.55 -0.41 -3.25
N LEU A 11 -2.77 -0.50 -2.72
CA LEU A 11 -3.77 -1.48 -3.16
C LEU A 11 -4.09 -1.32 -4.65
N ARG A 12 -4.33 -0.10 -5.12
CA ARG A 12 -4.61 0.14 -6.55
C ARG A 12 -3.44 -0.24 -7.43
N LYS A 13 -2.23 0.19 -7.06
CA LYS A 13 -1.02 -0.19 -7.79
C LYS A 13 -0.82 -1.71 -7.84
N ALA A 14 -1.11 -2.41 -6.74
CA ALA A 14 -1.06 -3.86 -6.70
C ALA A 14 -2.14 -4.51 -7.59
N ALA A 15 -3.33 -3.91 -7.68
CA ALA A 15 -4.41 -4.39 -8.55
C ALA A 15 -4.14 -4.16 -10.05
N GLU A 16 -3.35 -3.16 -10.41
CA GLU A 16 -3.03 -2.79 -11.80
C GLU A 16 -1.87 -3.62 -12.40
N GLY A 17 -1.04 -4.26 -11.59
CA GLY A 17 0.09 -5.05 -12.09
C GLY A 17 1.11 -5.46 -11.02
N GLY A 18 0.62 -5.73 -9.80
CA GLY A 18 1.47 -6.10 -8.67
C GLY A 18 2.34 -4.95 -8.15
N VAL A 19 2.68 -5.03 -6.87
CA VAL A 19 3.68 -4.14 -6.26
C VAL A 19 4.97 -4.93 -6.11
N GLN A 20 5.95 -4.69 -6.99
CA GLN A 20 7.29 -5.26 -6.84
C GLN A 20 7.84 -5.01 -5.43
N ALA A 21 8.36 -6.06 -4.79
CA ALA A 21 9.13 -5.91 -3.56
C ALA A 21 10.43 -5.18 -3.89
N ARG A 22 10.56 -3.93 -3.49
CA ARG A 22 11.89 -3.35 -3.25
C ARG A 22 12.27 -3.74 -1.83
N GLY A 23 13.43 -4.39 -1.67
CA GLY A 23 14.05 -4.71 -0.38
C GLY A 23 13.23 -5.66 0.50
N GLY A 24 13.78 -6.83 0.84
CA GLY A 24 13.14 -7.74 1.80
C GLY A 24 12.89 -7.07 3.16
N PHE A 25 12.10 -7.71 4.04
CA PHE A 25 11.74 -7.19 5.38
C PHE A 25 12.92 -6.64 6.21
N ALA A 26 14.13 -7.20 6.04
CA ALA A 26 15.35 -6.73 6.68
C ALA A 26 15.83 -5.34 6.20
N GLU A 27 15.53 -4.96 4.96
CA GLU A 27 15.86 -3.64 4.42
C GLU A 27 14.90 -2.56 4.94
N ILE A 28 13.63 -2.92 5.18
CA ILE A 28 12.61 -2.09 5.83
C ILE A 28 13.06 -1.67 7.24
N VAL A 29 13.55 -2.64 8.04
CA VAL A 29 14.06 -2.37 9.40
C VAL A 29 15.29 -1.48 9.35
N LYS A 30 16.24 -1.77 8.44
CA LYS A 30 17.45 -0.95 8.26
C LYS A 30 17.14 0.48 7.83
N ARG A 31 16.22 0.69 6.90
CA ARG A 31 15.84 2.04 6.41
C ARG A 31 15.12 2.84 7.48
N ARG A 32 14.24 2.19 8.26
CA ARG A 32 13.59 2.78 9.44
C ARG A 32 14.58 3.17 10.54
N GLU A 33 15.57 2.33 10.81
CA GLU A 33 16.65 2.62 11.77
C GLU A 33 17.61 3.71 11.25
N ALA A 34 17.81 3.79 9.93
CA ALA A 34 18.66 4.79 9.29
C ALA A 34 17.97 6.13 9.01
N GLY A 35 16.68 6.29 9.36
CA GLY A 35 15.92 7.52 9.11
C GLY A 35 15.79 7.88 7.63
N VAL A 36 15.91 6.89 6.72
CA VAL A 36 15.89 7.11 5.27
C VAL A 36 14.44 7.26 4.82
N PRO A 37 14.03 8.42 4.28
CA PRO A 37 12.69 8.60 3.77
C PRO A 37 12.57 7.96 2.38
N ASP A 38 11.65 7.01 2.18
CA ASP A 38 11.31 6.54 0.83
C ASP A 38 9.88 6.89 0.41
N LEU A 39 9.81 7.30 -0.85
CA LEU A 39 8.88 8.16 -1.53
C LEU A 39 7.54 7.49 -1.79
N PHE A 40 6.49 8.21 -1.42
CA PHE A 40 5.44 8.48 -2.40
C PHE A 40 4.99 9.92 -2.25
N ASP A 41 5.90 10.81 -2.69
CA ASP A 41 5.73 12.18 -3.21
C ASP A 41 6.88 13.09 -2.71
N ASP A 42 7.79 13.49 -3.61
CA ASP A 42 8.88 14.44 -3.29
C ASP A 42 8.37 15.86 -3.01
N THR A 43 7.10 16.13 -3.32
CA THR A 43 6.43 17.42 -3.03
C THR A 43 5.66 17.41 -1.71
N ALA A 44 5.51 16.26 -1.04
CA ALA A 44 4.80 16.16 0.23
C ALA A 44 5.72 16.44 1.45
N PRO A 45 5.22 17.13 2.49
CA PRO A 45 5.97 17.38 3.71
C PRO A 45 6.43 16.07 4.37
N PRO A 46 7.66 16.01 4.94
CA PRO A 46 8.26 14.78 5.48
C PRO A 46 7.41 14.04 6.52
N SER A 47 6.53 14.74 7.24
CA SER A 47 5.62 14.17 8.24
C SER A 47 4.57 13.20 7.66
N ASP A 48 4.29 13.27 6.35
CA ASP A 48 3.30 12.43 5.67
C ASP A 48 3.92 11.31 4.82
N ARG A 49 5.26 11.24 4.75
CA ARG A 49 5.98 10.21 3.99
C ARG A 49 5.96 8.90 4.77
N LEU A 50 4.86 8.17 4.66
CA LEU A 50 4.82 6.77 5.09
C LEU A 50 5.69 5.95 4.15
N ASP A 51 6.70 5.29 4.72
CA ASP A 51 7.52 4.32 4.03
C ASP A 51 6.63 3.29 3.32
N ARG A 52 6.80 3.19 2.00
CA ARG A 52 6.09 2.23 1.14
C ARG A 52 6.14 0.82 1.72
N GLU A 53 7.30 0.43 2.23
CA GLU A 53 7.57 -0.91 2.73
C GLU A 53 6.83 -1.16 4.06
N TYR A 54 6.75 -0.14 4.92
CA TYR A 54 5.89 -0.16 6.12
C TYR A 54 4.40 -0.30 5.75
N VAL A 55 3.94 0.44 4.74
CA VAL A 55 2.54 0.40 4.27
C VAL A 55 2.20 -0.99 3.72
N ILE A 56 3.09 -1.57 2.91
CA ILE A 56 2.94 -2.94 2.38
C ILE A 56 2.90 -3.94 3.53
N SER A 57 3.84 -3.88 4.47
CA SER A 57 3.91 -4.79 5.62
C SER A 57 2.64 -4.74 6.46
N ARG A 58 2.12 -3.53 6.72
CA ARG A 58 0.83 -3.37 7.40
C ARG A 58 -0.32 -3.98 6.60
N MET A 59 -0.35 -3.80 5.29
CA MET A 59 -1.40 -4.36 4.43
C MET A 59 -1.33 -5.89 4.33
N VAL A 60 -0.13 -6.48 4.38
CA VAL A 60 0.06 -7.93 4.49
C VAL A 60 -0.45 -8.42 5.86
N ASN A 61 -0.07 -7.75 6.95
CA ASN A 61 -0.57 -8.07 8.30
C ASN A 61 -2.09 -7.92 8.40
N ASP A 62 -2.66 -6.92 7.74
CA ASP A 62 -4.11 -6.70 7.67
C ASP A 62 -4.81 -7.69 6.69
N GLY A 63 -4.05 -8.56 6.01
CA GLY A 63 -4.56 -9.55 5.05
C GLY A 63 -5.12 -8.95 3.76
N LEU A 64 -4.70 -7.74 3.41
CA LEU A 64 -5.13 -7.00 2.21
C LEU A 64 -4.21 -7.27 1.00
N LEU A 65 -2.95 -7.62 1.25
CA LEU A 65 -1.99 -8.07 0.24
C LEU A 65 -1.48 -9.47 0.59
N THR A 66 -1.05 -10.20 -0.43
CA THR A 66 -0.27 -11.44 -0.30
C THR A 66 0.95 -11.40 -1.22
N TRP A 67 1.99 -12.16 -0.87
CA TRP A 67 3.16 -12.35 -1.72
C TRP A 67 2.87 -13.37 -2.82
N GLY A 68 3.12 -13.00 -4.07
CA GLY A 68 3.05 -13.90 -5.23
C GLY A 68 4.43 -14.41 -5.60
N GLU A 69 4.76 -15.64 -5.19
CA GLU A 69 6.10 -16.24 -5.41
C GLU A 69 6.48 -16.36 -6.89
N GLY A 70 5.52 -16.53 -7.80
CA GLY A 70 5.79 -16.66 -9.23
C GLY A 70 6.20 -15.35 -9.92
N ALA A 71 5.79 -14.20 -9.39
CA ALA A 71 6.01 -12.89 -10.00
C ALA A 71 6.89 -11.95 -9.15
N ASN A 72 7.32 -12.40 -7.96
CA ASN A 72 8.08 -11.60 -6.99
C ASN A 72 7.42 -10.25 -6.70
N GLU A 73 6.10 -10.25 -6.51
CA GLU A 73 5.31 -9.06 -6.29
C GLU A 73 4.21 -9.28 -5.25
N TYR A 74 3.78 -8.19 -4.63
CA TYR A 74 2.60 -8.18 -3.78
C TYR A 74 1.35 -7.97 -4.62
N ILE A 75 0.36 -8.85 -4.44
CA ILE A 75 -0.93 -8.81 -5.12
C ILE A 75 -2.08 -8.61 -4.11
N PRO A 76 -3.19 -7.96 -4.51
CA PRO A 76 -4.36 -7.83 -3.65
C PRO A 76 -4.99 -9.19 -3.34
N THR A 77 -5.38 -9.39 -2.08
CA THR A 77 -6.26 -10.51 -1.71
C THR A 77 -7.71 -10.18 -2.08
N ALA A 78 -8.62 -11.16 -1.96
CA ALA A 78 -10.06 -10.90 -2.07
C ALA A 78 -10.52 -9.78 -1.10
N LYS A 79 -9.97 -9.78 0.13
CA LYS A 79 -10.22 -8.73 1.12
C LYS A 79 -9.69 -7.36 0.65
N GLY A 80 -8.51 -7.33 0.04
CA GLY A 80 -7.95 -6.10 -0.55
C GLY A 80 -8.83 -5.53 -1.66
N ASN A 81 -9.31 -6.38 -2.56
CA ASN A 81 -10.22 -5.99 -3.66
C ASN A 81 -11.58 -5.48 -3.14
N ASP A 82 -12.14 -6.13 -2.12
CA ASP A 82 -13.38 -5.68 -1.47
C ASP A 82 -13.25 -4.28 -0.86
N VAL A 83 -12.09 -3.98 -0.26
CA VAL A 83 -11.82 -2.65 0.29
C VAL A 83 -11.80 -1.59 -0.80
N LEU A 84 -11.16 -1.86 -1.93
CA LEU A 84 -11.16 -0.96 -3.09
C LEU A 84 -12.58 -0.72 -3.62
N ALA A 85 -13.34 -1.80 -3.86
CA ALA A 85 -14.71 -1.70 -4.36
C ALA A 85 -15.63 -0.89 -3.42
N ARG A 86 -15.47 -1.05 -2.10
CA ARG A 86 -16.21 -0.26 -1.10
C ARG A 86 -15.86 1.22 -1.16
N ARG A 87 -14.56 1.56 -1.34
CA ARG A 87 -14.10 2.95 -1.46
C ARG A 87 -14.63 3.60 -2.74
N ASP A 88 -14.61 2.88 -3.86
CA ASP A 88 -15.14 3.39 -5.14
C ASP A 88 -16.63 3.70 -5.05
N ARG A 89 -17.42 2.80 -4.45
CA ARG A 89 -18.85 3.04 -4.18
C ARG A 89 -19.09 4.26 -3.29
N GLN A 90 -18.27 4.47 -2.26
CA GLN A 90 -18.40 5.66 -1.40
C GLN A 90 -18.08 6.96 -2.14
N ARG A 91 -17.04 6.95 -2.98
CA ARG A 91 -16.66 8.12 -3.79
C ARG A 91 -17.75 8.47 -4.81
N ALA A 92 -18.30 7.46 -5.50
CA ALA A 92 -19.39 7.64 -6.45
C ALA A 92 -20.64 8.27 -5.79
N ARG A 93 -21.01 7.82 -4.58
CA ARG A 93 -22.13 8.40 -3.83
C ARG A 93 -21.90 9.87 -3.46
N ARG A 94 -20.68 10.22 -3.05
CA ARG A 94 -20.32 11.61 -2.72
C ARG A 94 -20.31 12.53 -3.93
N ALA A 95 -19.96 12.02 -5.11
CA ALA A 95 -19.97 12.79 -6.34
C ALA A 95 -21.39 13.02 -6.90
N ALA A 96 -22.37 12.23 -6.44
CA ALA A 96 -23.78 12.33 -6.83
C ALA A 96 -24.64 13.12 -5.82
N SER A 97 -24.03 13.66 -4.76
CA SER A 97 -24.68 14.51 -3.74
C SER A 97 -24.19 15.94 -3.88
#